data_AF-A0A923ZHU0-F1
#
_entry.id   AF-A0A923ZHU0-F1
#
_cell.length_a   1.000
_cell.length_b   1.000
_cell.length_c   1.000
_cell.angle_alpha   90.00
_cell.angle_beta   90.00
_cell.angle_gamma   90.00
#
_symmetry.space_group_name_H-M   'P 1'
#
loop_
_entity.id
_entity.type
_entity.pdbx_description
1 polymer ?
#
loop_
_entity_poly.entity_id
_entity_poly.type
_entity_poly.pdbx_seq_one_letter_code
_entity_poly.pdbx_strand_id
1 'polypeptide(L)'
;MRATKRLFFLNTAILFILSMMMVTASYSQSKSIARMGSTDSRSFDEGWLFARYGLQTDGSSKDEPANLESETLNDEGWQKLNLTHDWAITGPLRN
;
A
#
# COMPACT_ATOMS: atom_id res chain seq x y z
N MET A 1 34.44 43.05 -24.24
CA MET A 1 32.96 43.14 -24.39
C MET A 1 32.30 41.94 -25.13
N ARG A 2 33.01 41.21 -26.02
CA ARG A 2 32.43 40.06 -26.76
C ARG A 2 32.34 38.76 -25.92
N ALA A 3 33.33 38.53 -25.04
CA ALA A 3 33.37 37.36 -24.14
C ALA A 3 32.30 37.41 -23.03
N THR A 4 32.05 38.60 -22.45
CA THR A 4 31.03 38.80 -21.41
C THR A 4 29.62 38.62 -21.96
N LYS A 5 29.35 39.07 -23.19
CA LYS A 5 28.08 38.79 -23.90
C LYS A 5 27.91 37.28 -24.14
N ARG A 6 28.96 36.57 -24.58
CA ARG A 6 28.92 35.11 -24.78
C ARG A 6 28.66 34.35 -23.47
N LEU A 7 29.26 34.77 -22.36
CA LEU A 7 29.01 34.17 -21.04
C LEU A 7 27.58 34.43 -20.55
N PHE A 8 27.04 35.64 -20.79
CA PHE A 8 25.65 35.96 -20.48
C PHE A 8 24.66 35.12 -21.29
N PHE A 9 24.90 34.93 -22.60
CA PHE A 9 24.08 34.06 -23.46
C PHE A 9 24.18 32.58 -23.06
N LEU A 10 25.35 32.13 -22.60
CA LEU A 10 25.53 30.76 -22.11
C LEU A 10 24.75 30.52 -20.81
N ASN A 11 24.83 31.44 -19.85
CA ASN A 11 24.14 31.31 -18.57
C ASN A 11 22.61 31.36 -18.71
N THR A 12 22.12 32.23 -19.60
CA THR A 12 20.68 32.30 -19.91
C THR A 12 20.19 31.03 -20.61
N ALA A 13 20.97 30.44 -21.53
CA ALA A 13 20.65 29.16 -22.13
C ALA A 13 20.61 28.02 -21.10
N ILE A 14 21.55 27.97 -20.16
CA ILE A 14 21.59 26.96 -19.09
C ILE A 14 20.36 27.09 -18.17
N LEU A 15 20.01 28.31 -17.75
CA LEU A 15 18.82 28.55 -16.92
C LEU A 15 17.53 28.14 -17.63
N PHE A 16 17.44 28.41 -18.93
CA PHE A 16 16.30 27.99 -19.74
C PHE A 16 16.17 26.48 -19.80
N ILE A 17 17.27 25.77 -20.09
CA ILE A 17 17.33 24.30 -20.11
C ILE A 17 16.95 23.72 -18.75
N LEU A 18 17.48 24.25 -17.65
CA LEU A 18 17.17 23.78 -16.30
C LEU A 18 15.69 23.97 -15.96
N SER A 19 15.09 25.11 -16.36
CA SER A 19 13.66 25.34 -16.16
C SER A 19 12.80 24.37 -16.98
N MET A 20 13.21 24.07 -18.22
CA MET A 20 12.51 23.13 -19.10
C MET A 20 12.55 21.71 -18.52
N MET A 21 13.70 21.29 -17.98
CA MET A 21 13.86 19.98 -17.33
C MET A 21 12.95 19.84 -16.11
N MET A 22 12.85 20.86 -15.26
CA MET A 22 11.97 20.87 -14.08
C MET A 22 10.49 20.69 -14.47
N VAL A 23 10.03 21.39 -15.52
CA VAL A 23 8.64 21.26 -15.99
C VAL A 23 8.36 19.83 -16.47
N THR A 24 9.23 19.25 -17.30
CA THR A 24 9.01 17.89 -17.82
C THR A 24 9.00 16.80 -16.75
N ALA A 25 9.78 16.95 -15.67
CA ALA A 25 9.80 15.99 -14.57
C ALA A 25 8.47 15.98 -13.79
N SER A 26 7.86 17.14 -13.55
CA SER A 26 6.58 17.24 -12.84
C SER A 26 5.40 16.62 -13.60
N TYR A 27 5.40 16.68 -14.94
CA TYR A 27 4.36 16.06 -15.77
C TYR A 27 4.43 14.53 -15.79
N SER A 28 5.59 13.93 -15.51
CA SER A 28 5.78 12.47 -15.60
C SER A 28 5.40 11.70 -14.33
N GLN A 29 5.14 12.37 -13.21
CA GLN A 29 4.94 11.71 -11.91
C GLN A 29 3.48 11.41 -11.54
N SER A 30 2.49 11.92 -12.29
CA SER A 30 1.07 11.80 -11.91
C SER A 30 0.31 10.64 -12.56
N LYS A 31 0.99 9.78 -13.33
CA LYS A 31 0.33 8.65 -13.99
C LYS A 31 0.41 7.40 -13.11
N SER A 32 -0.75 6.82 -12.83
CA SER A 32 -0.86 5.48 -12.26
C SER A 32 -0.07 4.49 -13.11
N ILE A 33 0.74 3.66 -12.45
CA ILE A 33 1.48 2.58 -13.10
C ILE A 33 0.47 1.50 -13.50
N ALA A 34 0.03 1.53 -14.75
CA ALA A 34 -0.77 0.45 -15.33
C ALA A 34 0.17 -0.73 -15.66
N ARG A 35 0.17 -1.77 -14.81
CA ARG A 35 0.89 -3.02 -15.10
C ARG A 35 0.11 -3.80 -16.17
N MET A 36 0.72 -4.02 -17.35
CA MET A 36 0.15 -4.96 -18.33
C MET A 36 0.12 -6.37 -17.72
N GLY A 37 -1.08 -6.92 -17.52
CA GLY A 37 -1.31 -8.23 -16.89
C GLY A 37 -2.52 -8.30 -15.93
N SER A 38 -3.23 -7.18 -15.71
CA SER A 38 -4.30 -7.06 -14.70
C SER A 38 -5.63 -6.58 -15.27
N THR A 39 -5.97 -6.95 -16.51
CA THR A 39 -7.15 -6.38 -17.19
C THR A 39 -8.48 -6.77 -16.52
N ASP A 40 -8.50 -7.86 -15.75
CA ASP A 40 -9.70 -8.39 -15.05
C ASP A 40 -9.48 -8.60 -13.54
N SER A 41 -8.55 -7.89 -12.91
CA SER A 41 -8.38 -7.98 -11.45
C SER A 41 -9.62 -7.47 -10.73
N ARG A 42 -10.13 -8.27 -9.79
CA ARG A 42 -11.19 -7.86 -8.85
C ARG A 42 -10.60 -7.80 -7.45
N SER A 43 -11.08 -6.87 -6.64
CA SER A 43 -10.76 -6.89 -5.21
C SER A 43 -11.31 -8.18 -4.60
N PHE A 44 -10.50 -8.81 -3.77
CA PHE A 44 -10.87 -9.96 -2.96
C PHE A 44 -10.77 -9.62 -1.48
N ASP A 45 -11.01 -8.35 -1.14
CA ASP A 45 -10.80 -7.85 0.21
C ASP A 45 -12.06 -7.99 1.07
N GLU A 46 -13.22 -8.27 0.49
CA GLU A 46 -14.50 -8.24 1.19
C GLU A 46 -14.88 -9.60 1.81
N GLY A 47 -15.44 -9.54 3.03
CA GLY A 47 -16.19 -10.64 3.62
C GLY A 47 -15.37 -11.81 4.15
N TRP A 48 -14.10 -11.58 4.49
CA TRP A 48 -13.24 -12.57 5.14
C TRP A 48 -13.78 -12.95 6.52
N LEU A 49 -13.68 -14.23 6.87
CA LEU A 49 -13.94 -14.73 8.21
C LEU A 49 -12.62 -14.81 8.98
N PHE A 50 -12.63 -14.37 10.23
CA PHE A 50 -11.45 -14.25 11.07
C PHE A 50 -11.71 -14.79 12.47
N ALA A 51 -10.79 -15.63 12.94
CA ALA A 51 -10.72 -16.07 14.32
C ALA A 51 -9.27 -16.04 14.81
N ARG A 52 -9.07 -15.58 16.05
CA ARG A 52 -7.76 -15.55 16.69
C ARG A 52 -7.59 -16.74 17.64
N TYR A 53 -6.50 -17.48 17.46
CA TYR A 53 -6.09 -18.59 18.33
C TYR A 53 -4.82 -18.22 19.12
N GLY A 54 -4.48 -19.04 20.11
CA GLY A 54 -3.39 -18.82 21.05
C GLY A 54 -3.74 -17.81 22.15
N LEU A 55 -2.72 -17.08 22.64
CA LEU A 55 -2.83 -16.16 23.76
C LEU A 55 -3.71 -14.95 23.43
N GLN A 56 -4.85 -14.84 24.09
CA GLN A 56 -5.82 -13.77 23.98
C GLN A 56 -5.37 -12.50 24.72
N THR A 57 -6.07 -11.39 24.47
CA THR A 57 -5.77 -10.08 25.08
C THR A 57 -6.11 -10.03 26.57
N ASP A 58 -7.07 -10.83 27.01
CA ASP A 58 -7.46 -11.01 28.41
C ASP A 58 -6.54 -11.98 29.18
N GLY A 59 -5.48 -12.48 28.53
CA GLY A 59 -4.56 -13.46 29.10
C GLY A 59 -5.04 -14.91 29.03
N SER A 60 -6.26 -15.17 28.54
CA SER A 60 -6.71 -16.54 28.25
C SER A 60 -5.97 -17.11 27.03
N SER A 61 -6.03 -18.41 26.80
CA SER A 61 -5.53 -19.04 25.57
C SER A 61 -6.65 -19.80 24.90
N LYS A 62 -6.72 -19.70 23.56
CA LYS A 62 -7.68 -20.43 22.73
C LYS A 62 -6.93 -21.42 21.86
N ASP A 63 -7.19 -22.72 22.04
CA ASP A 63 -6.53 -23.74 21.24
C ASP A 63 -6.98 -23.69 19.78
N GLU A 64 -6.03 -23.89 18.89
CA GLU A 64 -6.28 -23.98 17.45
C GLU A 64 -6.82 -25.39 17.11
N PRO A 65 -8.02 -25.49 16.51
CA PRO A 65 -8.57 -26.78 16.14
C PRO A 65 -7.79 -27.38 14.95
N ALA A 66 -7.73 -28.71 14.90
CA ALA A 66 -7.18 -29.40 13.74
C ALA A 66 -8.13 -29.28 12.53
N ASN A 67 -7.57 -29.33 11.32
CA ASN A 67 -8.28 -29.33 10.04
C ASN A 67 -9.08 -28.04 9.76
N LEU A 68 -8.48 -26.86 9.99
CA LEU A 68 -9.08 -25.56 9.67
C LEU A 68 -9.38 -25.36 8.18
N GLU A 69 -8.74 -26.14 7.32
CA GLU A 69 -8.96 -26.16 5.87
C GLU A 69 -10.19 -26.97 5.44
N SER A 70 -10.85 -27.67 6.36
CA SER A 70 -12.01 -28.51 6.06
C SER A 70 -13.20 -27.68 5.58
N GLU A 71 -13.84 -28.12 4.48
CA GLU A 71 -15.08 -27.51 3.97
C GLU A 71 -16.27 -27.64 4.93
N THR A 72 -16.18 -28.57 5.89
CA THR A 72 -17.22 -28.82 6.89
C THR A 72 -16.91 -28.19 8.25
N LEU A 73 -15.86 -27.36 8.33
CA LEU A 73 -15.52 -26.62 9.55
C LEU A 73 -16.69 -25.71 9.95
N ASN A 74 -17.07 -25.75 11.22
CA ASN A 74 -18.02 -24.78 11.76
C ASN A 74 -17.30 -23.46 12.06
N ASP A 75 -17.52 -22.46 11.21
CA ASP A 75 -16.99 -21.10 11.30
C ASP A 75 -18.05 -20.05 11.68
N GLU A 76 -19.24 -20.46 12.13
CA GLU A 76 -20.38 -19.56 12.46
C GLU A 76 -20.01 -18.50 13.50
N GLY A 77 -19.06 -18.79 14.38
CA GLY A 77 -18.59 -17.87 15.43
C GLY A 77 -17.46 -16.93 15.00
N TRP A 78 -17.02 -16.98 13.74
CA TRP A 78 -15.89 -16.17 13.26
C TRP A 78 -16.33 -14.76 12.89
N GLN A 79 -15.44 -13.79 13.11
CA GLN A 79 -15.73 -12.40 12.81
C GLN A 79 -15.61 -12.16 11.31
N LYS A 80 -16.65 -11.57 10.72
CA LYS A 80 -16.60 -11.10 9.33
C LYS A 80 -15.92 -9.73 9.23
N LEU A 81 -14.94 -9.58 8.34
CA LEU A 81 -14.19 -8.34 8.13
C LEU A 81 -13.76 -8.14 6.67
N ASN A 82 -13.36 -6.91 6.35
CA ASN A 82 -12.76 -6.56 5.06
C ASN A 82 -11.27 -6.26 5.23
N LEU A 83 -10.47 -6.60 4.23
CA LEU A 83 -9.04 -6.30 4.16
C LEU A 83 -8.80 -4.87 3.64
N THR A 84 -7.69 -4.21 3.98
CA THR A 84 -6.65 -4.63 4.91
C THR A 84 -7.08 -4.41 6.37
N HIS A 85 -7.09 -5.47 7.18
CA HIS A 85 -7.38 -5.38 8.62
C HIS A 85 -6.12 -5.60 9.44
N ASP A 86 -5.81 -4.65 10.33
CA ASP A 86 -4.75 -4.82 11.34
C ASP A 86 -5.32 -5.58 12.53
N TRP A 87 -4.83 -6.80 12.75
CA TRP A 87 -5.32 -7.72 13.77
C TRP A 87 -4.79 -7.40 15.17
N ALA A 88 -3.75 -6.55 15.30
CA ALA A 88 -3.16 -6.18 16.58
C ALA A 88 -3.80 -4.90 17.18
N ILE A 89 -4.54 -4.12 16.38
CA ILE A 89 -5.17 -2.88 16.83
C ILE A 89 -6.53 -3.12 17.53
N THR A 90 -7.14 -4.28 17.28
CA THR A 90 -8.47 -4.65 17.80
C THR A 90 -8.33 -5.36 19.15
N GLY A 91 -8.24 -4.59 20.24
CA GLY A 91 -8.22 -5.14 21.59
C GLY A 91 -7.69 -4.15 22.63
N PRO A 92 -7.80 -4.46 23.94
CA PRO A 92 -7.16 -3.67 24.99
C PRO A 92 -5.64 -3.60 24.76
N LEU A 93 -5.08 -2.41 24.93
CA LEU A 93 -3.63 -2.23 24.94
C LEU A 93 -3.02 -3.03 26.11
N ARG A 94 -1.93 -3.76 25.82
CA ARG A 94 -1.15 -4.47 26.82
C ARG A 94 -0.17 -3.47 27.43
N ASN A 95 -0.15 -3.35 28.75
CA ASN A 95 0.89 -2.62 29.49
C ASN A 95 2.02 -3.55 29.90
#